data_AF-A0A9D7P9E6-F1
#
_entry.id   AF-A0A9D7P9E6-F1
#
_cell.length_a   1.000
_cell.length_b   1.000
_cell.length_c   1.000
_cell.angle_alpha   90.00
_cell.angle_beta   90.00
_cell.angle_gamma   90.00
#
_symmetry.space_group_name_H-M   'P 1'
#
loop_
_entity.id
_entity.type
_entity.pdbx_description
1 polymer ?
#
loop_
_entity_poly.entity_id
_entity_poly.type
_entity_poly.pdbx_seq_one_letter_code
_entity_poly.pdbx_strand_id
1 'polypeptide(L)'
;MCTAPNRIVAVGVECRRVADDTWSYVSLAPWPQQSHDGSPMMSLLAAGDIAFLQLTAQLDPPGATLDQVRATLAAGRNPATITLTSGVRTVRAVEVTVGADDDTRVLATSTGSGFPPFTAAFGISLTRDDRPAVDAALRGEAGHVHITYDIETETGPARVAADLADWTRIG
;
A
#
# COMPACT_ATOMS: atom_id res chain seq x y z
N MET A 1 -21.92 0.58 31.00
CA MET A 1 -21.01 -0.29 30.22
C MET A 1 -20.83 0.36 28.86
N CYS A 2 -19.61 0.79 28.50
CA CYS A 2 -19.35 1.26 27.13
C CYS A 2 -19.19 0.04 26.24
N THR A 3 -20.02 -0.09 25.21
CA THR A 3 -19.84 -1.09 24.17
C THR A 3 -18.50 -0.84 23.48
N ALA A 4 -17.66 -1.86 23.40
CA ALA A 4 -16.38 -1.72 22.73
C ALA A 4 -16.59 -1.42 21.23
N PRO A 5 -15.75 -0.56 20.62
CA PRO A 5 -15.92 -0.19 19.22
C PRO A 5 -15.81 -1.42 18.30
N ASN A 6 -16.64 -1.45 17.26
CA ASN A 6 -16.65 -2.50 16.23
C ASN A 6 -15.76 -2.16 15.02
N ARG A 7 -15.31 -0.90 14.91
CA ARG A 7 -14.41 -0.39 13.88
C ARG A 7 -13.37 0.52 14.50
N ILE A 8 -12.11 0.31 14.16
CA ILE A 8 -10.97 1.13 14.59
C ILE A 8 -10.09 1.38 13.36
N VAL A 9 -9.55 2.58 13.23
CA VAL A 9 -8.49 2.87 12.26
C VAL A 9 -7.21 3.14 13.04
N ALA A 10 -6.14 2.42 12.72
CA ALA A 10 -4.85 2.54 13.38
C ALA A 10 -3.72 2.42 12.35
N VAL A 11 -2.79 3.38 12.35
CA VAL A 11 -1.56 3.35 11.53
C VAL A 11 -1.82 3.07 10.04
N GLY A 12 -2.86 3.70 9.46
CA GLY A 12 -3.23 3.51 8.06
C GLY A 12 -3.97 2.20 7.75
N VAL A 13 -4.40 1.47 8.77
CA VAL A 13 -5.14 0.21 8.64
C VAL A 13 -6.53 0.37 9.24
N GLU A 14 -7.56 0.00 8.48
CA GLU A 14 -8.91 -0.14 9.02
C GLU A 14 -9.11 -1.56 9.55
N CYS A 15 -9.56 -1.68 10.80
CA CYS A 15 -9.88 -2.93 11.45
C CYS A 15 -11.35 -2.99 11.81
N ARG A 16 -11.97 -4.14 11.58
CA ARG A 16 -13.36 -4.44 11.96
C ARG A 16 -13.42 -5.67 12.84
N ARG A 17 -14.19 -5.58 13.91
CA ARG A 17 -14.32 -6.67 14.87
C ARG A 17 -15.16 -7.79 14.27
N VAL A 18 -14.63 -9.01 14.27
CA VAL A 18 -15.29 -10.24 13.83
C VAL A 18 -15.77 -11.05 15.03
N ALA A 19 -14.94 -11.12 16.08
CA ALA A 19 -15.25 -11.74 17.38
C ALA A 19 -14.51 -10.97 18.50
N ASP A 20 -14.63 -11.39 19.76
CA ASP A 20 -14.11 -10.65 20.92
C ASP A 20 -12.66 -10.17 20.76
N ASP A 21 -11.77 -11.06 20.31
CA ASP A 21 -10.35 -10.77 20.06
C ASP A 21 -9.91 -11.00 18.61
N THR A 22 -10.85 -11.20 17.70
CA THR A 22 -10.58 -11.43 16.28
C THR A 22 -11.06 -10.26 15.46
N TRP A 23 -10.16 -9.71 14.64
CA TRP A 23 -10.43 -8.57 13.78
C TRP A 23 -10.02 -8.87 12.33
N SER A 24 -10.86 -8.47 11.39
CA SER A 24 -10.45 -8.37 9.99
C SER A 24 -9.82 -7.01 9.73
N TYR A 25 -8.82 -6.94 8.85
CA TYR A 25 -8.13 -5.70 8.51
C TYR A 25 -8.04 -5.47 7.00
N VAL A 26 -8.06 -4.21 6.61
CA VAL A 26 -7.77 -3.76 5.23
C VAL A 26 -6.89 -2.52 5.32
N SER A 27 -5.81 -2.48 4.53
CA SER A 27 -4.96 -1.30 4.45
C SER A 27 -5.69 -0.17 3.71
N LEU A 28 -5.56 1.06 4.20
CA LEU A 28 -6.14 2.24 3.55
C LEU A 28 -5.31 2.75 2.37
N ALA A 29 -4.05 2.31 2.27
CA ALA A 29 -3.14 2.58 1.17
C ALA A 29 -2.21 1.37 0.97
N PRO A 30 -1.73 1.08 -0.25
CA PRO A 30 -0.65 0.14 -0.47
C PRO A 30 0.66 0.65 0.14
N TRP A 31 1.54 -0.29 0.47
CA TRP A 31 2.84 -0.06 1.09
C TRP A 31 3.97 -0.40 0.10
N PRO A 32 5.13 0.27 0.19
CA PRO A 32 6.31 -0.25 -0.48
C PRO A 32 6.68 -1.59 0.14
N GLN A 33 7.08 -2.56 -0.68
CA GLN A 33 7.82 -3.68 -0.14
C GLN A 33 9.18 -3.15 0.33
N GLN A 34 9.61 -3.55 1.53
CA GLN A 34 10.87 -3.08 2.11
C GLN A 34 11.99 -4.09 1.88
N SER A 35 13.22 -3.61 1.68
CA SER A 35 14.42 -4.43 1.70
C SER A 35 14.81 -4.81 3.13
N HIS A 36 15.89 -5.59 3.29
CA HIS A 36 16.35 -6.08 4.58
C HIS A 36 16.72 -4.96 5.57
N ASP A 37 17.12 -3.80 5.06
CA ASP A 37 17.44 -2.59 5.83
C ASP A 37 16.20 -1.72 6.16
N GLY A 38 15.01 -2.11 5.72
CA GLY A 38 13.77 -1.35 5.90
C GLY A 38 13.51 -0.31 4.82
N SER A 39 14.44 -0.09 3.89
CA SER A 39 14.27 0.87 2.80
C SER A 39 13.20 0.40 1.80
N PRO A 40 12.44 1.30 1.15
CA PRO A 40 11.52 0.93 0.07
C PRO A 40 12.26 0.29 -1.10
N MET A 41 11.74 -0.82 -1.62
CA MET A 41 12.26 -1.48 -2.83
C MET A 41 11.80 -0.73 -4.08
N MET A 42 12.45 0.40 -4.33
CA MET A 42 12.23 1.25 -5.48
C MET A 42 13.55 1.81 -6.00
N SER A 43 13.73 1.80 -7.32
CA SER A 43 14.92 2.35 -7.98
C SER A 43 14.56 2.98 -9.32
N LEU A 44 15.29 4.05 -9.67
CA LEU A 44 15.25 4.64 -11.00
C LEU A 44 16.63 4.48 -11.64
N LEU A 45 16.67 3.74 -12.74
CA LEU A 45 17.88 3.55 -13.54
C LEU A 45 17.80 4.46 -14.76
N ALA A 46 18.78 5.34 -14.96
CA ALA A 46 18.81 6.25 -16.11
C ALA A 46 20.13 6.11 -16.90
N ALA A 47 20.02 6.01 -18.22
CA ALA A 47 21.14 5.94 -19.15
C ALA A 47 20.84 6.80 -20.39
N GLY A 48 21.36 8.04 -20.40
CA GLY A 48 21.02 9.03 -21.42
C GLY A 48 19.53 9.37 -21.39
N ASP A 49 18.87 9.18 -22.54
CA ASP A 49 17.44 9.43 -22.73
C ASP A 49 16.54 8.27 -22.27
N ILE A 50 17.12 7.14 -21.90
CA ILE A 50 16.39 5.97 -21.43
C ILE A 50 16.33 5.99 -19.90
N ALA A 51 15.15 5.80 -19.33
CA ALA A 51 14.95 5.63 -17.89
C ALA A 51 14.00 4.47 -17.59
N PHE A 52 14.31 3.72 -16.54
CA PHE A 52 13.53 2.59 -16.05
C PHE A 52 13.24 2.73 -14.56
N LEU A 53 11.96 2.79 -14.19
CA LEU A 53 11.50 2.74 -12.82
C LEU A 53 11.23 1.28 -12.44
N GLN A 54 11.89 0.80 -11.38
CA GLN A 54 11.57 -0.46 -10.73
C GLN A 54 10.94 -0.15 -9.38
N LEU A 55 9.79 -0.74 -9.08
CA LEU A 55 9.18 -0.61 -7.76
C LEU A 55 8.40 -1.86 -7.41
N THR A 56 8.33 -2.15 -6.12
CA THR A 56 7.53 -3.25 -5.59
C THR A 56 6.58 -2.73 -4.52
N ALA A 57 5.30 -3.00 -4.72
CA ALA A 57 4.21 -2.65 -3.83
C ALA A 57 3.66 -3.90 -3.14
N GLN A 58 3.07 -3.74 -1.97
CA GLN A 58 2.25 -4.75 -1.31
C GLN A 58 1.00 -4.09 -0.72
N LEU A 59 -0.10 -4.83 -0.65
CA LEU A 59 -1.33 -4.31 -0.06
C LEU A 59 -1.34 -4.50 1.46
N ASP A 60 -0.85 -5.64 1.93
CA ASP A 60 -0.84 -5.91 3.36
C ASP A 60 0.19 -5.02 4.08
N PRO A 61 -0.15 -4.49 5.27
CA PRO A 61 0.79 -3.71 6.05
C PRO A 61 2.02 -4.53 6.46
N PRO A 62 3.21 -3.91 6.57
CA PRO A 62 4.39 -4.55 7.13
C PRO A 62 4.10 -5.15 8.52
N GLY A 63 4.84 -6.21 8.89
CA GLY A 63 4.62 -6.92 10.17
C GLY A 63 4.69 -6.00 11.40
N ALA A 64 5.64 -5.07 11.41
CA ALA A 64 5.78 -4.07 12.48
C ALA A 64 4.54 -3.16 12.60
N THR A 65 3.90 -2.81 11.47
CA THR A 65 2.64 -2.06 11.45
C THR A 65 1.52 -2.90 12.04
N LEU A 66 1.41 -4.18 11.67
CA LEU A 66 0.40 -5.08 12.24
C LEU A 66 0.58 -5.28 13.75
N ASP A 67 1.82 -5.28 14.26
CA ASP A 67 2.10 -5.33 15.69
C ASP A 67 1.62 -4.06 16.43
N GLN A 68 1.83 -2.88 15.84
CA GLN A 68 1.29 -1.63 16.38
C GLN A 68 -0.25 -1.60 16.36
N VAL A 69 -0.86 -2.15 15.31
CA VAL A 69 -2.32 -2.33 15.23
C VAL A 69 -2.79 -3.25 16.36
N ARG A 70 -2.16 -4.41 16.58
CA ARG A 70 -2.50 -5.31 17.71
C ARG A 70 -2.40 -4.59 19.05
N ALA A 71 -1.35 -3.83 19.28
CA ALA A 71 -1.17 -3.06 20.52
C ALA A 71 -2.31 -2.04 20.72
N THR A 72 -2.73 -1.37 19.64
CA THR A 72 -3.84 -0.41 19.66
C THR A 72 -5.17 -1.11 19.97
N LEU A 73 -5.46 -2.25 19.33
CA LEU A 73 -6.70 -3.01 19.52
C LEU A 73 -6.80 -3.68 20.90
N ALA A 74 -5.66 -4.02 21.51
CA ALA A 74 -5.62 -4.68 22.81
C ALA A 74 -6.16 -3.79 23.95
N ALA A 75 -6.09 -2.46 23.79
CA ALA A 75 -6.61 -1.46 24.73
C ALA A 75 -6.23 -1.75 26.21
N GLY A 76 -4.96 -2.07 26.46
CA GLY A 76 -4.43 -2.39 27.80
C GLY A 76 -4.45 -3.86 28.19
N ARG A 77 -4.95 -4.75 27.32
CA ARG A 77 -4.78 -6.21 27.43
C ARG A 77 -3.50 -6.67 26.72
N ASN A 78 -3.18 -7.95 26.81
CA ASN A 78 -2.04 -8.52 26.10
C ASN A 78 -2.27 -8.52 24.58
N PRO A 79 -1.46 -7.81 23.77
CA PRO A 79 -1.64 -7.76 22.31
C PRO A 79 -1.54 -9.11 21.60
N ALA A 80 -0.84 -10.09 22.20
CA ALA A 80 -0.70 -11.43 21.64
C ALA A 80 -2.02 -12.23 21.60
N THR A 81 -3.06 -11.79 22.32
CA THR A 81 -4.39 -12.43 22.23
C THR A 81 -5.19 -11.94 21.03
N ILE A 82 -4.80 -10.82 20.40
CA ILE A 82 -5.49 -10.24 19.25
C ILE A 82 -5.12 -11.02 17.98
N THR A 83 -6.13 -11.63 17.37
CA THR A 83 -6.00 -12.29 16.06
C THR A 83 -6.38 -11.31 14.96
N LEU A 84 -5.48 -11.13 13.99
CA LEU A 84 -5.70 -10.32 12.80
C LEU A 84 -5.79 -11.22 11.56
N THR A 85 -6.86 -11.06 10.78
CA THR A 85 -7.04 -11.75 9.49
C THR A 85 -7.21 -10.73 8.37
N SER A 86 -6.61 -10.95 7.21
CA SER A 86 -6.82 -10.04 6.07
C SER A 86 -8.28 -10.07 5.65
N GLY A 87 -8.90 -8.90 5.51
CA GLY A 87 -10.26 -8.72 5.00
C GLY A 87 -10.30 -8.61 3.47
N VAL A 88 -9.15 -8.72 2.80
CA VAL A 88 -9.02 -8.70 1.34
C VAL A 88 -9.26 -10.12 0.81
N ARG A 89 -10.22 -10.26 -0.10
CA ARG A 89 -10.56 -11.54 -0.75
C ARG A 89 -9.78 -11.74 -2.04
N THR A 90 -9.67 -10.70 -2.85
CA THR A 90 -8.93 -10.73 -4.11
C THR A 90 -8.48 -9.33 -4.52
N VAL A 91 -7.39 -9.26 -5.28
CA VAL A 91 -6.93 -8.06 -5.96
C VAL A 91 -7.22 -8.24 -7.44
N ARG A 92 -8.00 -7.31 -8.02
CA ARG A 92 -8.40 -7.36 -9.43
C ARG A 92 -7.33 -6.77 -10.33
N ALA A 93 -6.79 -5.62 -9.92
CA ALA A 93 -5.77 -4.90 -10.65
C ALA A 93 -4.93 -4.07 -9.69
N VAL A 94 -3.68 -3.84 -10.11
CA VAL A 94 -2.75 -2.90 -9.51
C VAL A 94 -2.21 -2.03 -10.63
N GLU A 95 -2.36 -0.72 -10.51
CA GLU A 95 -1.97 0.25 -11.52
C GLU A 95 -0.93 1.22 -10.95
N VAL A 96 0.13 1.47 -11.72
CA VAL A 96 1.00 2.62 -11.51
C VAL A 96 0.56 3.68 -12.49
N THR A 97 0.25 4.87 -11.97
CA THR A 97 -0.25 5.99 -12.75
C THR A 97 0.61 7.22 -12.50
N VAL A 98 0.56 8.17 -13.43
CA VAL A 98 1.34 9.40 -13.39
C VAL A 98 0.51 10.56 -13.92
N GLY A 99 0.71 11.73 -13.34
CA GLY A 99 -0.11 12.91 -13.56
C GLY A 99 -0.98 13.24 -12.35
N ALA A 100 -1.68 14.37 -12.44
CA ALA A 100 -2.61 14.85 -11.43
C ALA A 100 -4.03 14.87 -12.00
N ASP A 101 -5.01 14.52 -11.16
CA ASP A 101 -6.44 14.61 -11.44
C ASP A 101 -6.84 14.01 -12.81
N ASP A 102 -7.48 14.81 -13.67
CA ASP A 102 -8.07 14.38 -14.94
C ASP A 102 -7.05 14.05 -16.05
N ASP A 103 -5.76 14.36 -15.86
CA ASP A 103 -4.69 14.07 -16.83
C ASP A 103 -3.82 12.87 -16.41
N THR A 104 -4.41 11.98 -15.60
CA THR A 104 -3.74 10.77 -15.11
C THR A 104 -3.64 9.72 -16.22
N ARG A 105 -2.45 9.20 -16.45
CA ARG A 105 -2.21 8.07 -17.37
C ARG A 105 -1.60 6.87 -16.67
N VAL A 106 -1.95 5.67 -17.15
CA VAL A 106 -1.41 4.41 -16.65
C VAL A 106 -0.03 4.17 -17.25
N LEU A 107 0.97 4.01 -16.38
CA LEU A 107 2.32 3.60 -16.73
C LEU A 107 2.46 2.08 -16.84
N ALA A 108 1.82 1.35 -15.92
CA ALA A 108 1.87 -0.09 -15.88
C ALA A 108 0.69 -0.67 -15.09
N THR A 109 0.33 -1.92 -15.42
CA THR A 109 -0.71 -2.68 -14.73
C THR A 109 -0.17 -4.06 -14.35
N SER A 110 -0.62 -4.58 -13.22
CA SER A 110 -0.33 -5.93 -12.71
C SER A 110 -1.58 -6.50 -12.03
N THR A 111 -1.69 -7.82 -11.91
CA THR A 111 -2.73 -8.48 -11.12
C THR A 111 -2.27 -8.81 -9.69
N GLY A 112 -1.00 -8.53 -9.37
CA GLY A 112 -0.38 -8.92 -8.10
C GLY A 112 -0.20 -10.44 -7.93
N SER A 113 0.24 -10.88 -6.74
CA SER A 113 0.54 -12.28 -6.43
C SER A 113 -0.70 -13.17 -6.20
N GLY A 114 -1.91 -12.61 -6.08
CA GLY A 114 -3.16 -13.35 -5.84
C GLY A 114 -3.33 -13.91 -4.42
N PHE A 115 -2.31 -13.79 -3.57
CA PHE A 115 -2.34 -14.16 -2.14
C PHE A 115 -1.61 -13.11 -1.29
N PRO A 116 -1.98 -12.94 0.00
CA PRO A 116 -1.27 -12.08 0.95
C PRO A 116 0.26 -12.25 0.91
N PRO A 117 1.05 -11.16 0.80
CA PRO A 117 0.68 -9.76 1.03
C PRO A 117 0.18 -9.01 -0.23
N PHE A 118 -0.25 -9.74 -1.27
CA PHE A 118 -0.70 -9.22 -2.57
C PHE A 118 0.34 -8.32 -3.25
N THR A 119 1.58 -8.82 -3.31
CA THR A 119 2.71 -8.11 -3.90
C THR A 119 2.49 -7.85 -5.38
N ALA A 120 2.82 -6.64 -5.84
CA ALA A 120 2.92 -6.29 -7.25
C ALA A 120 4.29 -5.66 -7.53
N ALA A 121 5.06 -6.27 -8.43
CA ALA A 121 6.35 -5.76 -8.87
C ALA A 121 6.21 -5.16 -10.28
N PHE A 122 6.83 -4.02 -10.50
CA PHE A 122 6.78 -3.28 -11.76
C PHE A 122 8.17 -2.97 -12.27
N GLY A 123 8.35 -3.13 -13.58
CA GLY A 123 9.47 -2.56 -14.34
C GLY A 123 8.89 -1.70 -15.45
N ILE A 124 9.10 -0.38 -15.36
CA ILE A 124 8.41 0.61 -16.17
C ILE A 124 9.46 1.37 -16.99
N SER A 125 9.40 1.23 -18.31
CA SER A 125 10.14 2.10 -19.23
C SER A 125 9.48 3.47 -19.24
N LEU A 126 10.22 4.52 -18.90
CA LEU A 126 9.70 5.89 -18.87
C LEU A 126 9.93 6.57 -20.20
N THR A 127 8.91 7.25 -20.71
CA THR A 127 9.12 8.21 -21.80
C THR A 127 9.81 9.48 -21.29
N ARG A 128 10.26 10.32 -22.22
CA ARG A 128 10.85 11.63 -21.88
C ARG A 128 9.86 12.53 -21.13
N ASP A 129 8.57 12.41 -21.43
CA ASP A 129 7.52 13.25 -20.83
C ASP A 129 7.14 12.75 -19.43
N ASP A 130 7.36 11.47 -19.15
CA ASP A 130 7.03 10.81 -17.88
C ASP A 130 8.06 11.10 -16.80
N ARG A 131 9.32 11.15 -17.22
CA ARG A 131 10.48 11.19 -16.34
C ARG A 131 10.44 12.34 -15.34
N PRO A 132 10.10 13.60 -15.71
CA PRO A 132 10.05 14.69 -14.74
C PRO A 132 9.09 14.44 -13.57
N ALA A 133 7.91 13.85 -13.82
CA ALA A 133 6.94 13.55 -12.78
C ALA A 133 7.44 12.43 -11.85
N VAL A 134 8.08 11.39 -12.40
CA VAL A 134 8.70 10.33 -11.60
C VAL A 134 9.86 10.88 -10.77
N ASP A 135 10.73 11.70 -11.35
CA ASP A 135 11.84 12.35 -10.65
C ASP A 135 11.33 13.27 -9.52
N ALA A 136 10.19 13.93 -9.70
CA ALA A 136 9.55 14.74 -8.66
C ALA A 136 9.01 13.87 -7.52
N ALA A 137 8.28 12.80 -7.83
CA ALA A 137 7.78 11.85 -6.83
C ALA A 137 8.91 11.24 -5.99
N LEU A 138 10.02 10.84 -6.62
CA LEU A 138 11.20 10.27 -5.94
C LEU A 138 11.94 11.28 -5.06
N ARG A 139 11.73 12.59 -5.26
CA ARG A 139 12.20 13.66 -4.37
C ARG A 139 11.20 13.99 -3.26
N GLY A 140 10.09 13.25 -3.18
CA GLY A 140 9.04 13.44 -2.17
C GLY A 140 8.03 14.53 -2.51
N GLU A 141 7.98 14.99 -3.77
CA GLU A 141 6.94 15.90 -4.26
C GLU A 141 5.67 15.09 -4.57
N ALA A 142 4.58 15.41 -3.88
CA ALA A 142 3.31 14.68 -3.99
C ALA A 142 2.53 15.04 -5.26
N GLY A 143 1.56 14.18 -5.61
CA GLY A 143 0.61 14.37 -6.70
C GLY A 143 1.12 13.96 -8.07
N HIS A 144 2.27 13.27 -8.14
CA HIS A 144 2.91 12.95 -9.42
C HIS A 144 2.79 11.50 -9.85
N VAL A 145 2.96 10.54 -8.94
CA VAL A 145 2.93 9.12 -9.25
C VAL A 145 2.14 8.39 -8.17
N HIS A 146 1.13 7.64 -8.59
CA HIS A 146 0.25 6.92 -7.68
C HIS A 146 0.23 5.43 -7.99
N ILE A 147 0.14 4.63 -6.94
CA ILE A 147 -0.02 3.19 -7.02
C ILE A 147 -1.39 2.87 -6.46
N THR A 148 -2.24 2.25 -7.28
CA THR A 148 -3.63 1.97 -6.93
C THR A 148 -3.93 0.49 -7.00
N TYR A 149 -4.57 -0.04 -5.97
CA TYR A 149 -5.10 -1.39 -5.90
C TYR A 149 -6.64 -1.34 -6.01
N ASP A 150 -7.18 -2.06 -7.00
CA ASP A 150 -8.60 -2.37 -7.08
C ASP A 150 -8.84 -3.73 -6.42
N ILE A 151 -9.58 -3.74 -5.31
CA ILE A 151 -9.68 -4.89 -4.41
C ILE A 151 -11.14 -5.27 -4.14
N GLU A 152 -11.34 -6.55 -3.81
CA GLU A 152 -12.58 -7.04 -3.24
C GLU A 152 -12.36 -7.36 -1.76
N THR A 153 -13.18 -6.76 -0.92
CA THR A 153 -13.18 -7.00 0.53
C THR A 153 -14.39 -7.82 0.97
N GLU A 154 -14.44 -8.19 2.23
CA GLU A 154 -15.64 -8.77 2.85
C GLU A 154 -16.88 -7.86 2.72
N THR A 155 -16.68 -6.54 2.60
CA THR A 155 -17.78 -5.57 2.52
C THR A 155 -18.03 -4.99 1.14
N GLY A 156 -17.38 -5.54 0.12
CA GLY A 156 -17.56 -5.16 -1.27
C GLY A 156 -16.29 -4.62 -1.94
N PRO A 157 -16.43 -4.09 -3.18
CA PRO A 157 -15.34 -3.48 -3.92
C PRO A 157 -14.78 -2.26 -3.19
N ALA A 158 -13.47 -2.09 -3.23
CA ALA A 158 -12.78 -0.90 -2.75
C ALA A 158 -11.60 -0.58 -3.68
N ARG A 159 -11.18 0.69 -3.66
CA ARG A 159 -9.98 1.18 -4.34
C ARG A 159 -9.13 1.88 -3.29
N VAL A 160 -7.87 1.47 -3.17
CA VAL A 160 -6.91 2.07 -2.23
C VAL A 160 -5.67 2.49 -3.00
N ALA A 161 -5.16 3.68 -2.68
CA ALA A 161 -4.06 4.27 -3.43
C ALA A 161 -3.02 4.87 -2.48
N ALA A 162 -1.77 4.88 -2.93
CA ALA A 162 -0.68 5.57 -2.27
C ALA A 162 0.01 6.49 -3.27
N ASP A 163 0.47 7.63 -2.79
CA ASP A 163 1.40 8.49 -3.50
C ASP A 163 2.82 7.96 -3.31
N LEU A 164 3.56 7.81 -4.41
CA LEU A 164 4.93 7.35 -4.40
C LEU A 164 5.84 8.28 -3.56
N ALA A 165 5.52 9.57 -3.49
CA ALA A 165 6.23 10.55 -2.70
C ALA A 165 6.22 10.21 -1.21
N ASP A 166 5.13 9.62 -0.71
CA ASP A 166 5.02 9.23 0.70
C ASP A 166 5.98 8.09 1.06
N TRP A 167 6.33 7.25 0.08
CA TRP A 167 7.23 6.11 0.31
C TRP A 167 8.66 6.56 0.53
N THR A 168 9.05 7.73 0.02
CA THR A 168 10.39 8.30 0.23
C THR A 168 10.66 8.71 1.69
N ARG A 169 9.62 8.78 2.51
CA ARG A 169 9.70 9.13 3.94
C ARG A 169 9.68 7.90 4.86
N ILE A 170 9.55 6.70 4.29
CA ILE A 170 9.52 5.43 5.02
C ILE A 170 10.96 4.90 5.05
N GLY A 171 11.77 5.34 6.01
CA GLY A 171 13.17 4.96 6.19
C GLY A 171 13.75 5.50 7.49
#